data_AF-A0A2Z6QG78-F1
#
_entry.id   AF-A0A2Z6QG78-F1
#
_cell.length_a   1.000
_cell.length_b   1.000
_cell.length_c   1.000
_cell.angle_alpha   90.00
_cell.angle_beta   90.00
_cell.angle_gamma   90.00
#
_symmetry.space_group_name_H-M   'P 1'
#
loop_
_entity.id
_entity.type
_entity.pdbx_description
1 polymer ?
#
loop_
_entity_poly.entity_id
_entity_poly.type
_entity_poly.pdbx_seq_one_letter_code
_entity_poly.pdbx_strand_id
1 'polypeptide(L)'
;MINLERFNHKKELQKYWQGIIKEHEKENLLTFKAESQSKKIIKIPTKDIPETSQLQHKLKENLRRVRNDMDNSSIKFIKKKKQKQDENMDHYMLLANDVFHFAVVYEDLIEGDIISLVKFLKIRLSTRSRMSLSSANEPVLQAIVELILPSQYHVPELCLIMNNIKKKGNGRFGFVDIFVLGEEIKKNYISIELKYISLVGLVRNIYGEQTKELKELNANELKELDEKLEREDEEILLKKPYVYYSKEVNEWKKTTIGEVLNNGIKQLERYIDVIAKGQATKNSTGIYDERIKIVNSSNSNTILGFVILVVGFRRIIWKSINEKSTNYKYSKK
;
A
#
# COMPACT_ATOMS: atom_id res chain seq x y z
N MET A 1 11.55 24.83 4.85
CA MET A 1 11.66 25.14 3.41
C MET A 1 11.24 23.96 2.52
N ILE A 2 11.62 22.72 2.88
CA ILE A 2 11.29 21.45 2.18
C ILE A 2 9.78 21.23 1.88
N ASN A 3 8.89 21.68 2.76
CA ASN A 3 7.45 21.43 2.63
C ASN A 3 6.78 22.25 1.50
N LEU A 4 7.31 23.42 1.18
CA LEU A 4 6.80 24.27 0.10
C LEU A 4 7.24 23.74 -1.28
N GLU A 5 8.46 23.21 -1.36
CA GLU A 5 8.98 22.55 -2.57
C GLU A 5 8.22 21.26 -2.87
N ARG A 6 7.95 20.41 -1.86
CA ARG A 6 7.11 19.21 -2.02
C ARG A 6 5.69 19.56 -2.50
N PHE A 7 5.09 20.65 -1.98
CA PHE A 7 3.76 21.10 -2.39
C PHE A 7 3.73 21.69 -3.81
N ASN A 8 4.77 22.42 -4.20
CA ASN A 8 4.90 22.96 -5.56
C ASN A 8 5.15 21.84 -6.57
N HIS A 9 5.97 20.85 -6.22
CA HIS A 9 6.21 19.68 -7.07
C HIS A 9 4.92 18.88 -7.30
N LYS A 10 4.09 18.73 -6.26
CA LYS A 10 2.74 18.15 -6.38
C LYS A 10 1.86 18.90 -7.38
N LYS A 11 1.86 20.24 -7.37
CA LYS A 11 1.08 21.05 -8.31
C LYS A 11 1.57 20.94 -9.75
N GLU A 12 2.90 20.89 -9.94
CA GLU A 12 3.49 20.78 -11.29
C GLU A 12 3.26 19.39 -11.91
N LEU A 13 3.41 18.31 -11.12
CA LEU A 13 3.05 16.95 -11.56
C LEU A 13 1.57 16.83 -11.90
N GLN A 14 0.69 17.45 -11.12
CA GLN A 14 -0.74 17.48 -11.41
C GLN A 14 -1.05 18.18 -12.74
N LYS A 15 -0.40 19.33 -13.02
CA LYS A 15 -0.55 20.02 -14.30
C LYS A 15 0.01 19.20 -15.47
N TYR A 16 1.14 18.53 -15.28
CA TYR A 16 1.77 17.69 -16.30
C TYR A 16 0.84 16.56 -16.74
N TRP A 17 0.31 15.79 -15.80
CA TRP A 17 -0.63 14.69 -16.12
C TRP A 17 -1.93 15.21 -16.74
N GLN A 18 -2.44 16.36 -16.30
CA GLN A 18 -3.58 17.02 -16.96
C GLN A 18 -3.29 17.41 -18.42
N GLY A 19 -2.04 17.75 -18.75
CA GLY A 19 -1.60 18.04 -20.11
C GLY A 19 -1.60 16.80 -21.00
N ILE A 20 -0.95 15.72 -20.55
CA ILE A 20 -0.87 14.44 -21.27
C ILE A 20 -2.26 13.87 -21.56
N ILE A 21 -3.17 13.94 -20.58
CA ILE A 21 -4.55 13.47 -20.74
C ILE A 21 -5.30 14.28 -21.82
N LYS A 22 -5.15 15.61 -21.84
CA LYS A 22 -5.78 16.49 -22.85
C LYS A 22 -5.20 16.29 -24.26
N GLU A 23 -3.94 15.90 -24.36
CA GLU A 23 -3.29 15.61 -25.64
C GLU A 23 -3.86 14.33 -26.26
N HIS A 24 -3.98 13.26 -25.48
CA HIS A 24 -4.63 12.03 -25.92
C HIS A 24 -6.15 12.16 -26.12
N GLU A 25 -6.83 13.14 -25.50
CA GLU A 25 -8.21 13.50 -25.84
C GLU A 25 -8.34 14.03 -27.29
N LYS A 26 -7.36 14.79 -27.79
CA LYS A 26 -7.38 15.34 -29.16
C LYS A 26 -7.13 14.28 -30.23
N GLU A 27 -6.21 13.35 -29.99
CA GLU A 27 -5.90 12.28 -30.96
C GLU A 27 -7.08 11.32 -31.19
N ASN A 28 -7.80 10.98 -30.11
CA ASN A 28 -8.99 10.11 -30.18
C ASN A 28 -10.19 10.78 -30.87
N LEU A 29 -10.27 12.11 -30.90
CA LEU A 29 -11.29 12.87 -31.64
C LEU A 29 -10.96 12.99 -33.14
N LEU A 30 -9.68 12.95 -33.51
CA LEU A 30 -9.22 13.05 -34.91
C LEU A 30 -9.37 11.71 -35.66
N THR A 31 -9.09 10.59 -35.00
CA THR A 31 -9.29 9.23 -35.54
C THR A 31 -10.77 8.95 -35.85
N PHE A 32 -11.70 9.38 -35.00
CA PHE A 32 -13.14 9.23 -35.23
C PHE A 32 -13.70 10.04 -36.43
N LYS A 33 -13.06 11.15 -36.81
CA LYS A 33 -13.46 11.94 -37.98
C LYS A 33 -12.97 11.36 -39.30
N ALA A 34 -11.89 10.57 -39.29
CA ALA A 34 -11.31 9.97 -40.49
C ALA A 34 -12.12 8.76 -41.00
N GLU A 35 -12.82 8.03 -40.12
CA GLU A 35 -13.52 6.77 -40.47
C GLU A 35 -14.95 6.96 -41.03
N SER A 36 -15.47 8.19 -41.09
CA SER A 36 -16.89 8.44 -41.44
C SER A 36 -17.15 9.09 -42.81
N GLN A 37 -16.16 9.17 -43.71
CA GLN A 37 -16.39 9.70 -45.06
C GLN A 37 -15.67 8.90 -46.16
N SER A 38 -16.30 7.82 -46.63
CA SER A 38 -15.97 7.22 -47.93
C SER A 38 -17.23 7.08 -48.79
N LYS A 39 -17.45 8.02 -49.73
CA LYS A 39 -18.22 7.83 -50.99
C LYS A 39 -17.95 8.97 -51.99
N LYS A 40 -16.97 8.73 -52.87
CA LYS A 40 -16.89 8.97 -54.34
C LYS A 40 -17.26 10.36 -54.96
N ILE A 41 -16.26 11.07 -55.54
CA ILE A 41 -16.04 11.36 -56.99
C ILE A 41 -15.30 12.70 -57.28
N ILE A 42 -14.05 12.58 -57.78
CA ILE A 42 -13.38 13.17 -58.98
C ILE A 42 -13.18 14.72 -59.17
N LYS A 43 -11.89 15.04 -59.45
CA LYS A 43 -11.23 16.09 -60.29
C LYS A 43 -10.58 17.35 -59.64
N ILE A 44 -9.27 17.46 -59.93
CA ILE A 44 -8.17 18.45 -59.73
C ILE A 44 -8.36 19.66 -60.72
N PRO A 45 -7.73 20.89 -60.68
CA PRO A 45 -6.51 21.39 -59.97
C PRO A 45 -6.52 22.81 -59.30
N THR A 46 -5.45 23.06 -58.52
CA THR A 46 -4.71 24.30 -58.13
C THR A 46 -5.28 25.71 -58.35
N LYS A 47 -5.28 26.55 -57.30
CA LYS A 47 -4.45 27.78 -57.05
C LYS A 47 -5.17 28.81 -56.14
N ASP A 48 -4.37 29.36 -55.21
CA ASP A 48 -4.39 30.70 -54.60
C ASP A 48 -5.61 31.20 -53.76
N ILE A 49 -5.27 31.62 -52.53
CA ILE A 49 -6.00 32.47 -51.55
C ILE A 49 -6.20 33.90 -52.15
N PRO A 50 -7.17 34.80 -51.76
CA PRO A 50 -7.96 34.92 -50.51
C PRO A 50 -9.47 35.27 -50.66
N GLU A 51 -10.23 35.19 -49.54
CA GLU A 51 -10.95 36.32 -48.90
C GLU A 51 -12.15 35.85 -48.04
N THR A 52 -11.97 36.05 -46.73
CA THR A 52 -12.93 35.87 -45.65
C THR A 52 -13.91 37.05 -45.59
N SER A 53 -15.17 36.88 -46.01
CA SER A 53 -16.28 37.73 -45.53
C SER A 53 -17.68 37.17 -45.83
N GLN A 54 -17.86 36.31 -46.83
CA GLN A 54 -19.23 35.93 -47.28
C GLN A 54 -19.77 34.58 -46.73
N LEU A 55 -18.93 33.74 -46.09
CA LEU A 55 -19.37 32.41 -45.60
C LEU A 55 -20.08 32.42 -44.23
N GLN A 56 -19.95 33.49 -43.43
CA GLN A 56 -20.53 33.52 -42.08
C GLN A 56 -22.06 33.66 -42.07
N HIS A 57 -22.65 34.28 -43.10
CA HIS A 57 -24.10 34.45 -43.17
C HIS A 57 -24.82 33.17 -43.62
N LYS A 58 -24.21 32.37 -44.52
CA LYS A 58 -24.81 31.13 -45.05
C LYS A 58 -24.72 29.95 -44.08
N LEU A 59 -23.74 29.94 -43.16
CA LEU A 59 -23.62 28.91 -42.12
C LEU A 59 -24.71 29.04 -41.04
N LYS A 60 -25.15 30.27 -40.73
CA LYS A 60 -26.14 30.56 -39.68
C LYS A 60 -27.55 30.11 -40.05
N GLU A 61 -27.92 30.16 -41.34
CA GLU A 61 -29.22 29.64 -41.80
C GLU A 61 -29.24 28.10 -41.83
N ASN A 62 -28.15 27.45 -42.24
CA ASN A 62 -28.08 25.98 -42.27
C ASN A 62 -28.01 25.38 -40.86
N LEU A 63 -27.46 26.10 -39.87
CA LEU A 63 -27.47 25.69 -38.45
C LEU A 63 -28.86 25.75 -37.80
N ARG A 64 -29.83 26.46 -38.39
CA ARG A 64 -31.22 26.49 -37.88
C ARG A 64 -32.08 25.33 -38.38
N ARG A 65 -31.71 24.65 -39.48
CA ARG A 65 -32.50 23.54 -40.03
C ARG A 65 -32.13 22.15 -39.49
N VAL A 66 -30.96 21.99 -38.86
CA VAL A 66 -30.48 20.67 -38.38
C VAL A 66 -30.86 20.38 -36.91
N ARG A 67 -31.61 21.26 -36.24
CA ARG A 67 -31.85 21.13 -34.79
C ARG A 67 -32.96 20.14 -34.39
N ASN A 68 -33.73 19.60 -35.33
CA ASN A 68 -34.94 18.84 -34.98
C ASN A 68 -34.89 17.32 -35.15
N ASP A 69 -33.79 16.74 -35.65
CA ASP A 69 -33.70 15.27 -35.86
C ASP A 69 -32.55 14.60 -35.09
N MET A 70 -32.14 15.15 -33.93
CA MET A 70 -31.22 14.40 -33.05
C MET A 70 -32.02 13.47 -32.14
N ASP A 71 -32.22 12.26 -32.64
CA ASP A 71 -32.98 11.18 -32.02
C ASP A 71 -32.61 10.99 -30.53
N ASN A 72 -33.60 10.81 -29.65
CA ASN A 72 -33.45 10.78 -28.18
C ASN A 72 -32.48 9.66 -27.72
N SER A 73 -32.30 8.64 -28.57
CA SER A 73 -31.27 7.60 -28.50
C SER A 73 -29.84 8.17 -28.43
N SER A 74 -29.47 9.08 -29.33
CA SER A 74 -28.12 9.63 -29.46
C SER A 74 -27.71 10.49 -28.27
N ILE A 75 -28.65 11.25 -27.70
CA ILE A 75 -28.42 12.04 -26.47
C ILE A 75 -28.18 11.12 -25.26
N LYS A 76 -28.91 10.00 -25.17
CA LYS A 76 -28.73 9.00 -24.12
C LYS A 76 -27.37 8.30 -24.23
N PHE A 77 -26.90 8.00 -25.44
CA PHE A 77 -25.56 7.46 -25.70
C PHE A 77 -24.44 8.44 -25.33
N ILE A 78 -24.57 9.72 -25.67
CA ILE A 78 -23.57 10.75 -25.34
C ILE A 78 -23.49 10.97 -23.82
N LYS A 79 -24.64 11.03 -23.12
CA LYS A 79 -24.67 11.12 -21.65
C LYS A 79 -24.02 9.90 -20.99
N LYS A 80 -24.32 8.69 -21.46
CA LYS A 80 -23.72 7.45 -20.96
C LYS A 80 -22.21 7.37 -21.23
N LYS A 81 -21.73 7.93 -22.35
CA LYS A 81 -20.30 8.05 -22.65
C LYS A 81 -19.60 9.07 -21.76
N LYS A 82 -20.19 10.26 -21.57
CA LYS A 82 -19.65 11.28 -20.64
C LYS A 82 -19.58 10.76 -19.21
N GLN A 83 -20.63 10.11 -18.73
CA GLN A 83 -20.68 9.53 -17.38
C GLN A 83 -19.61 8.44 -17.20
N LYS A 84 -19.42 7.55 -18.19
CA LYS A 84 -18.31 6.58 -18.20
C LYS A 84 -16.93 7.24 -18.29
N GLN A 85 -16.80 8.39 -18.96
CA GLN A 85 -15.55 9.13 -19.06
C GLN A 85 -15.22 9.88 -17.77
N ASP A 86 -16.21 10.48 -17.12
CA ASP A 86 -16.08 11.14 -15.82
C ASP A 86 -15.75 10.10 -14.72
N GLU A 87 -16.42 8.95 -14.71
CA GLU A 87 -16.10 7.80 -13.84
C GLU A 87 -14.67 7.26 -14.08
N ASN A 88 -14.25 7.18 -15.35
CA ASN A 88 -12.88 6.79 -15.69
C ASN A 88 -11.86 7.84 -15.22
N MET A 89 -12.15 9.13 -15.34
CA MET A 89 -11.25 10.20 -14.89
C MET A 89 -11.09 10.20 -13.37
N ASP A 90 -12.19 10.04 -12.63
CA ASP A 90 -12.17 9.87 -11.17
C ASP A 90 -11.37 8.62 -10.77
N HIS A 91 -11.48 7.52 -11.52
CA HIS A 91 -10.70 6.32 -11.30
C HIS A 91 -9.19 6.54 -11.47
N TYR A 92 -8.76 7.22 -12.54
CA TYR A 92 -7.33 7.56 -12.73
C TYR A 92 -6.81 8.50 -11.66
N MET A 93 -7.62 9.45 -11.21
CA MET A 93 -7.25 10.37 -10.13
C MET A 93 -7.10 9.64 -8.78
N LEU A 94 -7.97 8.66 -8.49
CA LEU A 94 -7.84 7.82 -7.30
C LEU A 94 -6.58 6.96 -7.34
N LEU A 95 -6.28 6.33 -8.49
CA LEU A 95 -5.05 5.57 -8.69
C LEU A 95 -3.81 6.46 -8.53
N ALA A 96 -3.81 7.65 -9.13
CA ALA A 96 -2.70 8.60 -9.01
C ALA A 96 -2.47 9.06 -7.56
N ASN A 97 -3.55 9.28 -6.79
CA ASN A 97 -3.46 9.63 -5.38
C ASN A 97 -2.90 8.47 -4.54
N ASP A 98 -3.36 7.24 -4.78
CA ASP A 98 -2.84 6.06 -4.07
C ASP A 98 -1.35 5.84 -4.36
N VAL A 99 -0.93 5.93 -5.62
CA VAL A 99 0.48 5.84 -6.01
C VAL A 99 1.32 6.93 -5.34
N PHE A 100 0.83 8.17 -5.33
CA PHE A 100 1.51 9.28 -4.66
C PHE A 100 1.66 9.01 -3.15
N HIS A 101 0.62 8.50 -2.50
CA HIS A 101 0.66 8.17 -1.09
C HIS A 101 1.64 7.04 -0.77
N PHE A 102 1.72 6.01 -1.60
CA PHE A 102 2.68 4.91 -1.44
C PHE A 102 4.13 5.41 -1.57
N ALA A 103 4.38 6.32 -2.51
CA ALA A 103 5.69 6.96 -2.63
C ALA A 103 6.05 7.77 -1.37
N VAL A 104 5.12 8.59 -0.86
CA VAL A 104 5.33 9.36 0.39
C VAL A 104 5.60 8.43 1.57
N VAL A 105 4.81 7.37 1.73
CA VAL A 105 5.01 6.39 2.81
C VAL A 105 6.39 5.76 2.73
N TYR A 106 6.83 5.36 1.54
CA TYR A 106 8.16 4.81 1.32
C TYR A 106 9.26 5.81 1.70
N GLU A 107 9.19 7.04 1.18
CA GLU A 107 10.19 8.09 1.41
C GLU A 107 10.35 8.45 2.89
N ASP A 108 9.25 8.62 3.61
CA ASP A 108 9.27 8.92 5.04
C ASP A 108 9.82 7.71 5.82
N LEU A 109 9.44 6.48 5.44
CA LEU A 109 9.87 5.27 6.13
C LEU A 109 11.39 5.05 6.03
N ILE A 110 12.00 5.26 4.85
CA ILE A 110 13.46 5.17 4.68
C ILE A 110 14.20 6.34 5.36
N GLU A 111 13.53 7.46 5.63
CA GLU A 111 14.03 8.52 6.51
C GLU A 111 13.93 8.16 8.01
N GLY A 112 13.34 7.00 8.34
CA GLY A 112 13.12 6.55 9.71
C GLY A 112 11.82 7.08 10.33
N ASP A 113 10.93 7.69 9.54
CA ASP A 113 9.62 8.16 9.98
C ASP A 113 8.51 7.17 9.58
N ILE A 114 8.01 6.43 10.57
CA ILE A 114 6.93 5.45 10.38
C ILE A 114 5.53 6.07 10.38
N ILE A 115 5.37 7.35 10.72
CA ILE A 115 4.07 7.96 10.97
C ILE A 115 3.16 7.90 9.74
N SER A 116 3.72 8.16 8.55
CA SER A 116 2.97 8.05 7.30
C SER A 116 2.47 6.63 7.06
N LEU A 117 3.31 5.61 7.27
CA LEU A 117 2.90 4.21 7.16
C LEU A 117 1.74 3.88 8.12
N VAL A 118 1.86 4.23 9.40
CA VAL A 118 0.84 3.96 10.42
C VAL A 118 -0.48 4.64 10.08
N LYS A 119 -0.42 5.89 9.61
CA LYS A 119 -1.61 6.65 9.19
C LYS A 119 -2.32 5.97 8.02
N PHE A 120 -1.58 5.55 7.00
CA PHE A 120 -2.16 4.87 5.84
C PHE A 120 -2.67 3.48 6.16
N LEU A 121 -1.96 2.73 7.02
CA LEU A 121 -2.42 1.46 7.54
C LEU A 121 -3.76 1.59 8.26
N LYS A 122 -3.92 2.61 9.11
CA LYS A 122 -5.19 2.89 9.79
C LYS A 122 -6.34 3.17 8.81
N ILE A 123 -6.08 3.93 7.74
CA ILE A 123 -7.06 4.18 6.68
C ILE A 123 -7.47 2.87 6.00
N ARG A 124 -6.50 2.03 5.61
CA ARG A 124 -6.75 0.74 4.93
C ARG A 124 -7.47 -0.28 5.82
N LEU A 125 -7.20 -0.29 7.11
CA LEU A 125 -7.95 -1.12 8.07
C LEU A 125 -9.40 -0.63 8.21
N SER A 126 -9.61 0.68 8.21
CA SER A 126 -10.95 1.29 8.36
C SER A 126 -11.89 1.03 7.17
N THR A 127 -11.36 0.69 5.99
CA THR A 127 -12.18 0.37 4.81
C THR A 127 -12.65 -1.09 4.78
N ARG A 128 -12.07 -1.96 5.62
CA ARG A 128 -12.45 -3.38 5.69
C ARG A 128 -13.68 -3.57 6.58
N SER A 129 -14.40 -4.67 6.33
CA SER A 129 -15.50 -5.09 7.20
C SER A 129 -14.99 -5.43 8.59
N ARG A 130 -15.67 -4.92 9.63
CA ARG A 130 -15.39 -5.24 11.04
C ARG A 130 -15.43 -6.73 11.32
N MET A 131 -16.35 -7.45 10.67
CA MET A 131 -16.47 -8.91 10.78
C MET A 131 -15.25 -9.62 10.20
N SER A 132 -14.66 -9.09 9.14
CA SER A 132 -13.45 -9.66 8.53
C SER A 132 -12.22 -9.41 9.40
N LEU A 133 -12.15 -8.27 10.08
CA LEU A 133 -10.99 -7.92 10.91
C LEU A 133 -11.07 -8.48 12.33
N SER A 134 -12.26 -8.82 12.84
CA SER A 134 -12.41 -9.34 14.21
C SER A 134 -11.59 -10.60 14.48
N SER A 135 -11.34 -11.41 13.44
CA SER A 135 -10.56 -12.65 13.46
C SER A 135 -9.30 -12.60 12.58
N ALA A 136 -8.90 -11.41 12.11
CA ALA A 136 -7.67 -11.26 11.34
C ALA A 136 -6.43 -11.64 12.16
N ASN A 137 -5.32 -11.80 11.45
CA ASN A 137 -4.04 -12.25 11.97
C ASN A 137 -2.88 -11.58 11.21
N GLU A 138 -1.64 -11.93 11.56
CA GLU A 138 -0.43 -11.36 10.99
C GLU A 138 -0.36 -11.50 9.45
N PRO A 139 -0.66 -12.65 8.83
CA PRO A 139 -0.73 -12.74 7.36
C PRO A 139 -1.68 -11.75 6.69
N VAL A 140 -2.86 -11.52 7.30
CA VAL A 140 -3.82 -10.52 6.78
C VAL A 140 -3.25 -9.11 6.92
N LEU A 141 -2.62 -8.80 8.05
CA LEU A 141 -1.96 -7.52 8.28
C LEU A 141 -0.81 -7.30 7.28
N GLN A 142 0.02 -8.31 7.06
CA GLN A 142 1.14 -8.27 6.12
C GLN A 142 0.66 -7.93 4.71
N ALA A 143 -0.38 -8.62 4.21
CA ALA A 143 -0.95 -8.34 2.89
C ALA A 143 -1.45 -6.89 2.74
N ILE A 144 -1.96 -6.28 3.83
CA ILE A 144 -2.37 -4.87 3.81
C ILE A 144 -1.17 -3.93 3.76
N VAL A 145 -0.10 -4.23 4.50
CA VAL A 145 1.12 -3.42 4.51
C VAL A 145 1.87 -3.53 3.17
N GLU A 146 1.94 -4.73 2.58
CA GLU A 146 2.50 -4.96 1.24
C GLU A 146 1.77 -4.15 0.17
N LEU A 147 0.45 -3.96 0.30
CA LEU A 147 -0.34 -3.13 -0.62
C LEU A 147 -0.02 -1.63 -0.49
N ILE A 148 0.48 -1.18 0.66
CA ILE A 148 0.83 0.23 0.91
C ILE A 148 2.24 0.54 0.41
N LEU A 149 3.13 -0.44 0.39
CA LEU A 149 4.52 -0.26 0.01
C LEU A 149 4.71 -0.55 -1.50
N PRO A 150 5.51 0.25 -2.23
CA PRO A 150 5.84 -0.05 -3.62
C PRO A 150 6.55 -1.41 -3.73
N SER A 151 6.09 -2.28 -4.62
CA SER A 151 6.56 -3.66 -4.73
C SER A 151 8.04 -3.78 -5.13
N GLN A 152 8.60 -2.76 -5.81
CA GLN A 152 10.03 -2.75 -6.14
C GLN A 152 10.94 -2.57 -4.92
N TYR A 153 10.42 -1.99 -3.83
CA TYR A 153 11.22 -1.58 -2.67
C TYR A 153 11.02 -2.45 -1.44
N HIS A 154 10.28 -3.55 -1.53
CA HIS A 154 10.17 -4.46 -0.39
C HIS A 154 10.25 -5.93 -0.79
N VAL A 155 10.62 -6.73 0.19
CA VAL A 155 10.70 -8.19 0.14
C VAL A 155 9.90 -8.74 1.32
N PRO A 156 8.71 -9.29 1.09
CA PRO A 156 7.94 -9.95 2.14
C PRO A 156 8.59 -11.29 2.51
N GLU A 157 8.49 -11.66 3.78
CA GLU A 157 9.02 -12.90 4.35
C GLU A 157 10.50 -13.12 3.97
N LEU A 158 11.36 -12.12 4.25
CA LEU A 158 12.79 -12.24 3.94
C LEU A 158 13.38 -13.42 4.71
N CYS A 159 13.87 -14.42 3.97
CA CYS A 159 14.38 -15.65 4.55
C CYS A 159 15.80 -15.47 5.10
N LEU A 160 16.01 -15.90 6.35
CA LEU A 160 17.27 -15.83 7.07
C LEU A 160 17.72 -17.23 7.51
N ILE A 161 19.03 -17.48 7.50
CA ILE A 161 19.63 -18.58 8.29
C ILE A 161 19.98 -18.02 9.66
N MET A 162 19.14 -18.36 10.65
CA MET A 162 19.29 -17.94 12.05
C MET A 162 20.32 -18.78 12.80
N ASN A 163 20.38 -20.08 12.50
CA ASN A 163 21.33 -21.00 13.10
C ASN A 163 21.70 -22.11 12.11
N ASN A 164 22.92 -22.06 11.59
CA ASN A 164 23.49 -22.98 10.60
C ASN A 164 23.75 -24.41 11.15
N ILE A 165 23.79 -24.58 12.48
CA ILE A 165 24.02 -25.88 13.13
C ILE A 165 22.72 -26.68 13.21
N LYS A 166 21.57 -26.01 13.33
CA LYS A 166 20.28 -26.69 13.48
C LYS A 166 19.81 -27.33 12.17
N LYS A 167 19.07 -28.44 12.29
CA LYS A 167 18.38 -29.07 11.14
C LYS A 167 17.23 -28.20 10.65
N LYS A 168 16.85 -28.36 9.38
CA LYS A 168 15.64 -27.71 8.82
C LYS A 168 14.42 -28.04 9.67
N GLY A 169 13.57 -27.06 9.94
CA GLY A 169 12.39 -27.19 10.80
C GLY A 169 12.64 -26.92 12.29
N ASN A 170 13.89 -26.98 12.77
CA ASN A 170 14.19 -26.84 14.20
C ASN A 170 14.67 -25.43 14.57
N GLY A 171 14.12 -24.38 13.96
CA GLY A 171 14.57 -22.99 14.15
C GLY A 171 15.90 -22.67 13.47
N ARG A 172 16.24 -23.39 12.39
CA ARG A 172 17.36 -23.03 11.49
C ARG A 172 17.09 -21.74 10.74
N PHE A 173 15.85 -21.55 10.31
CA PHE A 173 15.41 -20.42 9.49
C PHE A 173 14.58 -19.44 10.30
N GLY A 174 14.61 -18.18 9.90
CA GLY A 174 13.75 -17.11 10.37
C GLY A 174 13.23 -16.32 9.17
N PHE A 175 12.10 -15.66 9.35
CA PHE A 175 11.44 -14.90 8.29
C PHE A 175 11.08 -13.54 8.87
N VAL A 176 11.60 -12.49 8.24
CA VAL A 176 11.22 -11.11 8.56
C VAL A 176 9.97 -10.80 7.76
N ASP A 177 8.91 -10.32 8.41
CA ASP A 177 7.62 -10.11 7.75
C ASP A 177 7.76 -9.23 6.51
N ILE A 178 8.41 -8.06 6.63
CA ILE A 178 8.69 -7.19 5.48
C ILE A 178 10.07 -6.53 5.63
N PHE A 179 10.92 -6.68 4.62
CA PHE A 179 12.19 -5.96 4.50
C PHE A 179 12.11 -4.92 3.38
N VAL A 180 12.26 -3.64 3.71
CA VAL A 180 12.23 -2.51 2.78
C VAL A 180 13.66 -2.11 2.40
N LEU A 181 13.88 -2.00 1.11
CA LEU A 181 15.13 -1.64 0.48
C LEU A 181 15.26 -0.11 0.46
N GLY A 182 16.40 0.41 0.91
CA GLY A 182 16.73 1.83 0.76
C GLY A 182 17.24 2.17 -0.63
N GLU A 183 17.23 3.46 -0.96
CA GLU A 183 17.85 3.98 -2.17
C GLU A 183 19.37 4.16 -2.00
N GLU A 184 20.10 4.32 -3.12
CA GLU A 184 21.56 4.51 -3.06
C GLU A 184 21.99 5.76 -2.29
N ILE A 185 21.14 6.79 -2.30
CA ILE A 185 21.36 8.07 -1.62
C ILE A 185 21.04 7.93 -0.13
N LYS A 186 19.92 7.26 0.19
CA LYS A 186 19.42 7.06 1.54
C LYS A 186 19.82 5.67 2.04
N LYS A 187 20.96 5.63 2.75
CA LYS A 187 21.63 4.41 3.24
C LYS A 187 20.88 3.63 4.33
N ASN A 188 19.56 3.76 4.42
CA ASN A 188 18.73 3.13 5.43
C ASN A 188 17.91 1.99 4.82
N TYR A 189 17.96 0.84 5.45
CA TYR A 189 17.11 -0.32 5.18
C TYR A 189 16.15 -0.51 6.34
N ILE A 190 14.92 -0.98 6.07
CA ILE A 190 13.90 -1.08 7.11
C ILE A 190 13.47 -2.51 7.28
N SER A 191 13.53 -3.02 8.50
CA SER A 191 12.99 -4.32 8.87
C SER A 191 11.70 -4.11 9.66
N ILE A 192 10.59 -4.66 9.18
CA ILE A 192 9.29 -4.53 9.83
C ILE A 192 8.88 -5.91 10.38
N GLU A 193 8.48 -5.91 11.65
CA GLU A 193 7.82 -7.03 12.30
C GLU A 193 6.37 -6.64 12.62
N LEU A 194 5.43 -7.52 12.30
CA LEU A 194 4.01 -7.31 12.42
C LEU A 194 3.45 -8.22 13.52
N LYS A 195 2.57 -7.64 14.34
CA LYS A 195 1.81 -8.37 15.36
C LYS A 195 0.35 -7.96 15.30
N TYR A 196 -0.54 -8.94 15.47
CA TYR A 196 -1.96 -8.69 15.39
C TYR A 196 -2.70 -9.29 16.59
N ILE A 197 -3.42 -8.43 17.31
CA ILE A 197 -4.29 -8.81 18.42
C ILE A 197 -5.74 -8.76 17.93
N SER A 198 -6.29 -9.93 17.64
CA SER A 198 -7.67 -10.05 17.18
C SER A 198 -8.69 -9.75 18.29
N LEU A 199 -9.81 -9.13 17.93
CA LEU A 199 -10.91 -8.89 18.87
C LEU A 199 -11.47 -10.21 19.41
N VAL A 200 -11.55 -11.25 18.58
CA VAL A 200 -12.00 -12.59 19.01
C VAL A 200 -11.10 -13.15 20.12
N GLY A 201 -9.77 -12.99 20.01
CA GLY A 201 -8.84 -13.47 21.04
C GLY A 201 -8.93 -12.67 22.34
N LEU A 202 -9.27 -11.37 22.28
CA LEU A 202 -9.54 -10.56 23.47
C LEU A 202 -10.86 -10.94 24.15
N VAL A 203 -11.90 -11.16 23.36
CA VAL A 203 -13.24 -11.53 23.84
C VAL A 203 -13.25 -12.92 24.47
N ARG A 204 -12.48 -13.87 23.94
CA ARG A 204 -12.28 -15.20 24.55
C ARG A 204 -11.83 -15.13 25.99
N ASN A 205 -10.96 -14.19 26.33
CA ASN A 205 -10.57 -13.99 27.72
C ASN A 205 -11.71 -13.43 28.58
N ILE A 206 -12.53 -12.52 28.04
CA ILE A 206 -13.61 -11.85 28.79
C ILE A 206 -14.75 -12.82 29.13
N TYR A 207 -15.10 -13.73 28.22
CA TYR A 207 -16.29 -14.59 28.35
C TYR A 207 -15.99 -16.07 28.68
N GLY A 208 -14.71 -16.45 28.81
CA GLY A 208 -14.30 -17.64 29.56
C GLY A 208 -13.74 -18.80 28.72
N GLU A 209 -12.73 -19.46 29.30
CA GLU A 209 -12.16 -20.76 28.87
C GLU A 209 -13.16 -21.93 29.00
N GLN A 210 -14.34 -21.71 29.60
CA GLN A 210 -15.24 -22.78 30.06
C GLN A 210 -16.43 -23.10 29.15
N THR A 211 -16.65 -22.38 28.05
CA THR A 211 -17.68 -22.75 27.07
C THR A 211 -17.06 -23.03 25.72
N LYS A 212 -17.34 -24.22 25.16
CA LYS A 212 -17.02 -24.56 23.76
C LYS A 212 -17.63 -23.55 22.77
N GLU A 213 -18.65 -22.83 23.21
CA GLU A 213 -19.32 -21.77 22.46
C GLU A 213 -18.80 -20.42 22.93
N LEU A 214 -18.08 -19.75 22.02
CA LEU A 214 -17.86 -18.32 22.13
C LEU A 214 -19.17 -17.61 21.89
N LYS A 215 -19.51 -16.62 22.71
CA LYS A 215 -20.50 -15.62 22.31
C LYS A 215 -19.95 -14.91 21.07
N GLU A 216 -20.52 -15.20 19.90
CA GLU A 216 -20.22 -14.48 18.68
C GLU A 216 -20.72 -13.04 18.85
N LEU A 217 -19.79 -12.09 18.95
CA LEU A 217 -20.16 -10.68 19.01
C LEU A 217 -20.68 -10.23 17.65
N ASN A 218 -21.77 -9.49 17.66
CA ASN A 218 -22.28 -8.87 16.46
C ASN A 218 -21.41 -7.65 16.05
N ALA A 219 -21.66 -7.12 14.85
CA ALA A 219 -20.87 -6.03 14.29
C ALA A 219 -20.89 -4.74 15.13
N ASN A 220 -21.96 -4.48 15.90
CA ASN A 220 -22.08 -3.30 16.76
C ASN A 220 -21.30 -3.50 18.06
N GLU A 221 -21.41 -4.67 18.70
CA GLU A 221 -20.63 -5.01 19.89
C GLU A 221 -19.11 -4.97 19.59
N LEU A 222 -18.69 -5.48 18.42
CA LEU A 222 -17.30 -5.39 17.97
C LEU A 222 -16.85 -3.94 17.76
N LYS A 223 -17.72 -3.08 17.22
CA LYS A 223 -17.44 -1.66 17.01
C LYS A 223 -17.22 -0.95 18.35
N GLU A 224 -18.11 -1.17 19.32
CA GLU A 224 -18.03 -0.56 20.65
C GLU A 224 -16.76 -0.99 21.38
N LEU A 225 -16.41 -2.28 21.31
CA LEU A 225 -15.17 -2.80 21.88
C LEU A 225 -13.94 -2.15 21.24
N ASP A 226 -13.87 -2.11 19.91
CA ASP A 226 -12.71 -1.55 19.20
C ASP A 226 -12.56 -0.04 19.45
N GLU A 227 -13.67 0.70 19.53
CA GLU A 227 -13.66 2.12 19.90
C GLU A 227 -13.21 2.37 21.34
N LYS A 228 -13.54 1.45 22.26
CA LYS A 228 -13.02 1.50 23.64
C LYS A 228 -11.51 1.26 23.66
N LEU A 229 -11.02 0.26 22.93
CA LEU A 229 -9.58 -0.05 22.84
C LEU A 229 -8.78 1.09 22.20
N GLU A 230 -9.34 1.80 21.22
CA GLU A 230 -8.70 2.94 20.57
C GLU A 230 -8.34 4.06 21.57
N ARG A 231 -9.24 4.31 22.53
CA ARG A 231 -9.13 5.39 23.54
C ARG A 231 -8.42 4.98 24.82
N GLU A 232 -8.13 3.69 24.98
CA GLU A 232 -7.51 3.18 26.19
C GLU A 232 -6.05 3.62 26.29
N ASP A 233 -5.60 3.88 27.52
CA ASP A 233 -4.21 4.16 27.81
C ASP A 233 -3.31 3.00 27.37
N GLU A 234 -2.13 3.31 26.84
CA GLU A 234 -1.23 2.28 26.30
C GLU A 234 -0.75 1.32 27.38
N GLU A 235 -0.38 1.80 28.58
CA GLU A 235 0.10 0.93 29.65
C GLU A 235 -1.00 -0.02 30.17
N ILE A 236 -2.22 0.49 30.28
CA ILE A 236 -3.39 -0.32 30.65
C ILE A 236 -3.70 -1.34 29.55
N LEU A 237 -3.66 -0.91 28.29
CA LEU A 237 -3.93 -1.76 27.13
C LEU A 237 -2.92 -2.91 27.02
N LEU A 238 -1.63 -2.64 27.17
CA LEU A 238 -0.57 -3.65 27.09
C LEU A 238 -0.69 -4.72 28.19
N LYS A 239 -1.27 -4.39 29.34
CA LYS A 239 -1.53 -5.36 30.43
C LYS A 239 -2.73 -6.26 30.18
N LYS A 240 -3.53 -6.02 29.13
CA LYS A 240 -4.71 -6.85 28.85
C LYS A 240 -4.31 -8.28 28.49
N PRO A 241 -4.98 -9.28 29.08
CA PRO A 241 -4.83 -10.66 28.66
C PRO A 241 -5.35 -10.88 27.25
N TYR A 242 -4.67 -11.75 26.52
CA TYR A 242 -4.98 -12.14 25.15
C TYR A 242 -4.89 -13.67 25.03
N VAL A 243 -5.82 -14.26 24.30
CA VAL A 243 -5.89 -15.71 24.09
C VAL A 243 -5.82 -16.02 22.60
N TYR A 244 -4.95 -16.96 22.23
CA TYR A 244 -4.75 -17.40 20.85
C TYR A 244 -4.61 -18.91 20.75
N TYR A 245 -4.91 -19.47 19.58
CA TYR A 245 -4.77 -20.90 19.33
C TYR A 245 -3.36 -21.20 18.82
N SER A 246 -2.60 -22.00 19.56
CA SER A 246 -1.28 -22.44 19.14
C SER A 246 -1.40 -23.73 18.34
N LYS A 247 -1.14 -23.65 17.03
CA LYS A 247 -1.17 -24.82 16.12
C LYS A 247 -0.09 -25.85 16.45
N GLU A 248 1.06 -25.42 16.99
CA GLU A 248 2.20 -26.29 17.27
C GLU A 248 1.91 -27.32 18.37
N VAL A 249 1.22 -26.89 19.42
CA VAL A 249 0.86 -27.73 20.57
C VAL A 249 -0.63 -28.07 20.60
N ASN A 250 -1.40 -27.60 19.60
CA ASN A 250 -2.82 -27.84 19.43
C ASN A 250 -3.67 -27.43 20.65
N GLU A 251 -3.34 -26.29 21.27
CA GLU A 251 -4.00 -25.79 22.48
C GLU A 251 -4.21 -24.27 22.46
N TRP A 252 -5.16 -23.79 23.24
CA TRP A 252 -5.33 -22.36 23.49
C TRP A 252 -4.30 -21.88 24.51
N LYS A 253 -3.58 -20.81 24.17
CA LYS A 253 -2.60 -20.17 25.04
C LYS A 253 -3.05 -18.80 25.47
N LYS A 254 -2.75 -18.46 26.71
CA LYS A 254 -2.98 -17.15 27.31
C LYS A 254 -1.66 -16.40 27.43
N THR A 255 -1.69 -15.11 27.12
CA THR A 255 -0.56 -14.17 27.19
C THR A 255 -1.12 -12.77 27.45
N THR A 256 -0.31 -11.72 27.33
CA THR A 256 -0.76 -10.32 27.32
C THR A 256 -0.41 -9.63 26.01
N ILE A 257 -1.10 -8.52 25.69
CA ILE A 257 -0.77 -7.70 24.52
C ILE A 257 0.70 -7.22 24.59
N GLY A 258 1.15 -6.82 25.78
CA GLY A 258 2.52 -6.38 26.02
C GLY A 258 3.57 -7.48 25.81
N GLU A 259 3.27 -8.72 26.23
CA GLU A 259 4.15 -9.86 25.93
C GLU A 259 4.27 -10.13 24.44
N VAL A 260 3.16 -10.05 23.69
CA VAL A 260 3.17 -10.19 22.22
C VAL A 260 4.05 -9.13 21.57
N LEU A 261 3.91 -7.86 21.98
CA LEU A 261 4.74 -6.76 21.49
C LEU A 261 6.23 -6.98 21.82
N ASN A 262 6.54 -7.30 23.08
CA ASN A 262 7.92 -7.52 23.54
C ASN A 262 8.59 -8.71 22.85
N ASN A 263 7.83 -9.76 22.56
CA ASN A 263 8.33 -10.91 21.80
C ASN A 263 8.64 -10.52 20.35
N GLY A 264 7.80 -9.67 19.73
CA GLY A 264 8.07 -9.07 18.42
C GLY A 264 9.35 -8.24 18.41
N ILE A 265 9.55 -7.39 19.42
CA ILE A 265 10.77 -6.56 19.58
C ILE A 265 12.01 -7.45 19.65
N LYS A 266 12.02 -8.43 20.57
CA LYS A 266 13.14 -9.36 20.74
C LYS A 266 13.41 -10.19 19.48
N GLN A 267 12.37 -10.51 18.72
CA GLN A 267 12.50 -11.22 17.45
C GLN A 267 13.18 -10.35 16.40
N LEU A 268 12.68 -9.14 16.21
CA LEU A 268 13.18 -8.20 15.23
C LEU A 268 14.65 -7.81 15.51
N GLU A 269 15.03 -7.61 16.77
CA GLU A 269 16.42 -7.37 17.19
C GLU A 269 17.36 -8.49 16.68
N ARG A 270 16.98 -9.77 16.92
CA ARG A 270 17.75 -10.91 16.44
C ARG A 270 17.83 -10.97 14.92
N TYR A 271 16.75 -10.61 14.22
CA TYR A 271 16.72 -10.60 12.76
C TYR A 271 17.64 -9.53 12.19
N ILE A 272 17.59 -8.30 12.71
CA ILE A 272 18.49 -7.23 12.28
C ILE A 272 19.96 -7.61 12.48
N ASP A 273 20.29 -8.24 13.60
CA ASP A 273 21.65 -8.75 13.85
C ASP A 273 22.10 -9.79 12.82
N VAL A 274 21.18 -10.62 12.31
CA VAL A 274 21.48 -11.61 11.27
C VAL A 274 21.55 -10.97 9.89
N ILE A 275 20.64 -10.04 9.56
CA ILE A 275 20.64 -9.27 8.30
C ILE A 275 21.98 -8.53 8.14
N ALA A 276 22.47 -7.88 9.20
CA ALA A 276 23.72 -7.13 9.20
C ALA A 276 24.97 -7.97 8.84
N LYS A 277 24.89 -9.31 8.92
CA LYS A 277 25.97 -10.22 8.52
C LYS A 277 26.04 -10.47 7.01
N GLY A 278 25.09 -9.95 6.23
CA GLY A 278 25.05 -10.09 4.77
C GLY A 278 24.58 -11.46 4.32
N GLN A 279 25.12 -11.94 3.19
CA GLN A 279 24.71 -13.19 2.55
C GLN A 279 25.09 -14.41 3.41
N ALA A 280 24.12 -15.27 3.69
CA ALA A 280 24.39 -16.57 4.31
C ALA A 280 25.09 -17.52 3.33
N THR A 281 26.00 -18.32 3.87
CA THR A 281 26.60 -19.47 3.21
C THR A 281 26.08 -20.76 3.85
N LYS A 282 26.47 -21.93 3.32
CA LYS A 282 26.15 -23.23 3.95
C LYS A 282 26.58 -23.29 5.43
N ASN A 283 27.64 -22.55 5.79
CA ASN A 283 28.29 -22.58 7.09
C ASN A 283 28.18 -21.26 7.85
N SER A 284 27.33 -20.31 7.42
CA SER A 284 27.17 -19.03 8.13
C SER A 284 25.71 -18.61 8.25
N THR A 285 25.43 -17.79 9.27
CA THR A 285 24.15 -17.09 9.42
C THR A 285 24.13 -15.85 8.54
N GLY A 286 22.96 -15.45 8.07
CA GLY A 286 22.77 -14.26 7.24
C GLY A 286 21.48 -14.35 6.44
N ILE A 287 21.35 -13.52 5.42
CA ILE A 287 20.24 -13.55 4.46
C ILE A 287 20.37 -14.78 3.56
N TYR A 288 19.29 -15.55 3.45
CA TYR A 288 19.18 -16.72 2.59
C TYR A 288 17.95 -16.56 1.69
N ASP A 289 17.95 -15.50 0.88
CA ASP A 289 16.86 -15.17 -0.02
C ASP A 289 17.40 -14.86 -1.42
N GLU A 290 16.90 -15.59 -2.43
CA GLU A 290 17.39 -15.43 -3.79
C GLU A 290 16.94 -14.12 -4.45
N ARG A 291 15.86 -13.51 -3.95
CA ARG A 291 15.27 -12.27 -4.48
C ARG A 291 16.12 -11.04 -4.18
N ILE A 292 17.07 -11.15 -3.24
CA ILE A 292 17.98 -10.07 -2.87
C ILE A 292 19.37 -10.32 -3.44
N LYS A 293 19.96 -9.26 -3.99
CA LYS A 293 21.38 -9.13 -4.28
C LYS A 293 22.05 -8.39 -3.13
N ILE A 294 23.17 -8.93 -2.68
CA ILE A 294 23.95 -8.38 -1.57
C ILE A 294 25.35 -8.08 -2.10
N VAL A 295 25.79 -6.83 -1.95
CA VAL A 295 27.14 -6.40 -2.36
C VAL A 295 27.83 -5.68 -1.21
N ASN A 296 29.16 -5.83 -1.14
CA ASN A 296 29.95 -5.08 -0.17
C ASN A 296 29.88 -3.58 -0.50
N SER A 297 29.78 -2.77 0.54
CA SER A 297 29.77 -1.32 0.49
C SER A 297 31.02 -0.80 1.18
N SER A 298 31.69 0.16 0.55
CA SER A 298 32.79 0.90 1.19
C SER A 298 32.30 1.83 2.32
N ASN A 299 31.01 2.21 2.27
CA ASN A 299 30.37 3.03 3.27
C ASN A 299 29.43 2.19 4.15
N SER A 300 29.39 2.48 5.45
CA SER A 300 28.39 1.90 6.34
C SER A 300 26.98 2.34 5.94
N ASN A 301 26.09 1.38 5.83
CA ASN A 301 24.65 1.58 5.76
C ASN A 301 24.01 1.24 7.10
N THR A 302 22.74 1.59 7.28
CA THR A 302 22.01 1.40 8.52
C THR A 302 20.77 0.55 8.26
N ILE A 303 20.45 -0.34 9.20
CA ILE A 303 19.20 -1.08 9.23
C ILE A 303 18.41 -0.54 10.42
N LEU A 304 17.24 0.04 10.15
CA LEU A 304 16.26 0.47 11.13
C LEU A 304 15.22 -0.65 11.29
N GLY A 305 14.64 -0.75 12.49
CA GLY A 305 13.60 -1.74 12.75
C GLY A 305 12.37 -1.14 13.39
N PHE A 306 11.20 -1.57 12.92
CA PHE A 306 9.92 -1.22 13.52
C PHE A 306 9.09 -2.46 13.81
N VAL A 307 8.55 -2.53 15.02
CA VAL A 307 7.48 -3.46 15.35
C VAL A 307 6.16 -2.71 15.27
N ILE A 308 5.21 -3.21 14.49
CA ILE A 308 3.86 -2.66 14.36
C ILE A 308 2.88 -3.66 14.96
N LEU A 309 2.23 -3.25 16.04
CA LEU A 309 1.19 -4.01 16.72
C LEU A 309 -0.17 -3.38 16.42
N VAL A 310 -1.04 -4.13 15.75
CA VAL A 310 -2.43 -3.74 15.56
C VAL A 310 -3.29 -4.45 16.58
N VAL A 311 -4.08 -3.69 17.35
CA VAL A 311 -5.06 -4.21 18.31
C VAL A 311 -6.46 -3.92 17.79
N GLY A 312 -7.19 -4.99 17.49
CA GLY A 312 -8.43 -4.90 16.73
C GLY A 312 -8.17 -4.30 15.36
N PHE A 313 -8.78 -3.17 15.03
CA PHE A 313 -8.55 -2.52 13.73
C PHE A 313 -8.44 -1.00 13.78
N ARG A 314 -8.63 -0.39 14.96
CA ARG A 314 -8.45 1.06 15.17
C ARG A 314 -7.16 1.42 15.89
N ARG A 315 -6.69 0.58 16.82
CA ARG A 315 -5.53 0.88 17.65
C ARG A 315 -4.28 0.29 17.04
N ILE A 316 -3.31 1.15 16.73
CA ILE A 316 -2.00 0.77 16.23
C ILE A 316 -0.96 1.32 17.21
N ILE A 317 -0.12 0.43 17.72
CA ILE A 317 1.06 0.75 18.53
C ILE A 317 2.27 0.38 17.71
N TRP A 318 3.31 1.21 17.73
CA TRP A 318 4.58 0.88 17.09
C TRP A 318 5.74 1.20 18.03
N LYS A 319 6.84 0.46 17.87
CA LYS A 319 8.11 0.71 18.56
C LYS A 319 9.25 0.62 17.55
N SER A 320 10.15 1.59 17.59
CA SER A 320 11.44 1.47 16.91
C SER A 320 12.39 0.62 17.76
N ILE A 321 13.29 -0.09 17.10
CA ILE A 321 14.43 -0.75 17.76
C ILE A 321 15.72 -0.03 17.36
N ASN A 322 16.80 -0.31 18.11
CA ASN A 322 18.09 0.33 17.89
C ASN A 322 18.59 0.10 16.46
N GLU A 323 19.15 1.15 15.88
CA GLU A 323 19.74 1.12 14.55
C GLU A 323 20.96 0.19 14.52
N LYS A 324 21.14 -0.52 13.40
CA LYS A 324 22.28 -1.42 13.21
C LYS A 324 23.07 -1.05 11.97
N SER A 325 24.35 -0.79 12.14
CA SER A 325 25.25 -0.58 10.99
C SER A 325 25.53 -1.88 10.24
N THR A 326 25.68 -1.79 8.93
CA THR A 326 26.05 -2.88 8.03
C THR A 326 26.97 -2.39 6.93
N ASN A 327 27.90 -3.24 6.48
CA ASN A 327 28.80 -2.96 5.35
C ASN A 327 28.27 -3.52 4.03
N TYR A 328 26.98 -3.88 3.99
CA TYR A 328 26.34 -4.45 2.81
C TYR A 328 25.32 -3.48 2.23
N LYS A 329 25.23 -3.46 0.90
CA LYS A 329 24.10 -2.92 0.16
C LYS A 329 23.18 -4.07 -0.24
N TYR A 330 21.88 -3.85 -0.07
CA TYR A 330 20.85 -4.79 -0.48
C TYR A 330 20.03 -4.19 -1.62
N SER A 331 19.82 -4.95 -2.68
CA SER A 331 18.93 -4.55 -3.78
C SER A 331 18.11 -5.75 -4.24
N LYS A 332 16.94 -5.51 -4.83
CA LYS A 332 16.12 -6.55 -5.43
C LYS A 332 16.80 -7.02 -6.74
N LYS A 333 16.72 -8.32 -7.03
CA LYS A 333 17.20 -8.89 -8.29
C LYS A 333 16.20 -8.73 -9.42
#